data_AF-A0A920RP27-F1
#
_entry.id   AF-A0A920RP27-F1
#
_cell.length_a   1.000
_cell.length_b   1.000
_cell.length_c   1.000
_cell.angle_alpha   90.00
_cell.angle_beta   90.00
_cell.angle_gamma   90.00
#
_symmetry.space_group_name_H-M   'P 1'
#
loop_
_entity.id
_entity.type
_entity.pdbx_description
1 polymer ?
#
loop_
_entity_poly.entity_id
_entity_poly.type
_entity_poly.pdbx_seq_one_letter_code
_entity_poly.pdbx_strand_id
1 'polypeptide(L)'
;MRDNQVTIDVPVSDGPTGTCVVLITEDAQRTMLTHLGVSSDVGPDDVDPSLVACSQAVYVEGYLFSAETPRQAAYRAVELAADSDALLSLTISDAFLVDLFRDEFLELARGPVDVLFCNEDEARSLLENSDIDQCARQLGQWVPRVAVTLGANGALLVEHGQLIRVPGVTTEAVDTTGAGDMFAAGVLYGLTNNLSFQQSAQLANQLAARIVSQLGARLSEPIDPDDIPGLAGLGTEA
;
A
#
# COMPACT_ATOMS: atom_id res chain seq x y z
N MET A 1 0.03 16.87 5.12
CA MET A 1 1.31 16.16 4.93
C MET A 1 2.42 16.84 5.71
N ARG A 2 2.88 18.06 5.35
CA ARG A 2 3.90 18.78 6.14
C ARG A 2 3.49 19.01 7.60
N ASP A 3 2.22 19.33 7.86
CA ASP A 3 1.68 19.45 9.22
C ASP A 3 1.71 18.13 10.01
N ASN A 4 1.76 17.00 9.31
CA ASN A 4 1.91 15.65 9.88
C ASN A 4 3.38 15.20 9.87
N GLN A 5 4.32 16.15 9.82
CA GLN A 5 5.77 15.90 9.84
C GLN A 5 6.29 15.08 8.65
N VAL A 6 5.53 15.00 7.56
CA VAL A 6 6.01 14.40 6.30
C VAL A 6 6.86 15.43 5.56
N THR A 7 8.15 15.11 5.36
CA THR A 7 9.04 15.88 4.48
C THR A 7 8.57 15.75 3.04
N ILE A 8 8.44 16.88 2.35
CA ILE A 8 8.10 16.94 0.93
C ILE A 8 9.16 17.80 0.26
N ASP A 9 10.10 17.14 -0.41
CA ASP A 9 11.27 17.73 -1.06
C ASP A 9 11.23 17.47 -2.57
N VAL A 10 10.15 17.93 -3.20
CA VAL A 10 9.99 17.91 -4.65
C VAL A 10 9.91 19.35 -5.17
N PRO A 11 10.51 19.65 -6.34
CA PRO A 11 10.43 20.97 -6.93
C PRO A 11 8.98 21.33 -7.28
N VAL A 12 8.70 22.64 -7.36
CA VAL A 12 7.41 23.12 -7.85
C VAL A 12 7.41 23.06 -9.38
N SER A 13 6.42 22.37 -9.95
CA SER A 13 6.22 22.28 -11.40
C SER A 13 5.22 23.33 -11.91
N ASP A 14 5.36 23.71 -13.18
CA ASP A 14 4.44 24.59 -13.87
C ASP A 14 3.18 23.81 -14.32
N GLY A 15 2.07 23.99 -13.61
CA GLY A 15 0.78 23.37 -13.98
C GLY A 15 -0.16 23.21 -12.79
N PRO A 16 -1.41 22.76 -13.02
CA PRO A 16 -2.33 22.50 -11.94
C PRO A 16 -1.92 21.24 -11.16
N THR A 17 -2.02 21.29 -9.84
CA THR A 17 -1.95 20.10 -8.99
C THR A 17 -2.98 19.07 -9.42
N GLY A 18 -2.61 17.78 -9.42
CA GLY A 18 -3.54 16.70 -9.66
C GLY A 18 -4.76 16.75 -8.73
N THR A 19 -5.92 16.39 -9.25
CA THR A 19 -7.18 16.37 -8.50
C THR A 19 -7.89 15.05 -8.71
N CYS A 20 -8.56 14.56 -7.67
CA CYS A 20 -9.38 13.36 -7.74
C CYS A 20 -10.76 13.69 -7.17
N VAL A 21 -11.80 13.51 -7.98
CA VAL A 21 -13.18 13.56 -7.51
C VAL A 21 -13.58 12.16 -7.08
N VAL A 22 -13.89 12.00 -5.80
CA VAL A 22 -14.31 10.74 -5.21
C VAL A 22 -15.83 10.75 -5.03
N LEU A 23 -16.51 9.81 -5.68
CA LEU A 23 -17.96 9.62 -5.60
C LEU A 23 -18.23 8.41 -4.70
N ILE A 24 -18.92 8.65 -3.58
CA ILE A 24 -19.18 7.64 -2.56
C ILE A 24 -20.67 7.26 -2.59
N THR A 25 -20.95 5.96 -2.62
CA THR A 25 -22.30 5.39 -2.58
C THR A 25 -22.72 5.03 -1.15
N GLU A 26 -24.02 4.75 -0.94
CA GLU A 26 -24.59 4.45 0.40
C GLU A 26 -23.96 3.22 1.08
N ASP A 27 -23.35 2.32 0.31
CA ASP A 27 -22.60 1.15 0.78
C ASP A 27 -21.12 1.45 1.07
N ALA A 28 -20.75 2.74 1.17
CA ALA A 28 -19.41 3.26 1.39
C ALA A 28 -18.38 2.94 0.30
N GLN A 29 -18.79 2.31 -0.81
CA GLN A 29 -17.91 2.11 -1.96
C GLN A 29 -17.59 3.46 -2.62
N ARG A 30 -16.42 3.53 -3.27
CA ARG A 30 -15.94 4.73 -3.95
C ARG A 30 -15.66 4.48 -5.42
N THR A 31 -15.93 5.50 -6.24
CA THR A 31 -15.43 5.62 -7.62
C THR A 31 -14.59 6.88 -7.72
N MET A 32 -13.39 6.77 -8.32
CA MET A 32 -12.43 7.86 -8.42
C MET A 32 -12.34 8.38 -9.86
N LEU A 33 -12.43 9.70 -10.01
CA LEU A 33 -12.26 10.41 -11.27
C LEU A 33 -11.02 11.31 -11.16
N THR A 34 -9.89 10.79 -11.61
CA THR A 34 -8.57 11.41 -11.40
C THR A 34 -8.12 12.20 -12.62
N HIS A 35 -7.77 13.47 -12.41
CA HIS A 35 -6.95 14.26 -13.32
C HIS A 35 -5.54 14.37 -12.73
N LEU A 36 -4.56 13.76 -13.38
CA LEU A 36 -3.20 13.66 -12.85
C LEU A 36 -2.52 15.03 -12.68
N GLY A 37 -2.80 16.01 -13.55
CA GLY A 37 -2.14 17.32 -13.51
C GLY A 37 -0.61 17.16 -13.52
N VAL A 38 0.11 17.99 -12.76
CA VAL A 38 1.58 17.89 -12.64
C VAL A 38 2.10 16.58 -12.04
N SER A 39 1.24 15.72 -11.47
CA SER A 39 1.67 14.39 -11.00
C SER A 39 2.13 13.49 -12.15
N SER A 40 1.74 13.78 -13.40
CA SER A 40 2.25 13.06 -14.58
C SER A 40 3.70 13.43 -14.93
N ASP A 41 4.24 14.48 -14.32
CA ASP A 41 5.55 15.02 -14.67
C ASP A 41 6.66 14.46 -13.78
N VAL A 42 6.29 13.77 -12.68
CA VAL A 42 7.24 13.11 -11.78
C VAL A 42 8.10 12.15 -12.59
N GLY A 43 9.41 12.32 -12.50
CA GLY A 43 10.39 11.59 -13.28
C GLY A 43 11.50 10.97 -12.44
N PRO A 44 12.43 10.24 -13.08
CA PRO A 44 13.53 9.57 -12.39
C PRO A 44 14.47 10.54 -11.67
N ASP A 45 14.59 11.79 -12.14
CA ASP A 45 15.41 12.83 -11.51
C ASP A 45 14.82 13.34 -10.18
N ASP A 46 13.52 13.11 -9.92
CA ASP A 46 12.86 13.44 -8.66
C ASP A 46 13.11 12.37 -7.56
N VAL A 47 13.76 11.25 -7.90
CA VAL A 47 14.10 10.17 -6.96
C VAL A 47 15.51 10.37 -6.43
N ASP A 48 15.61 11.00 -5.26
CA ASP A 48 16.90 11.24 -4.58
C ASP A 48 17.51 9.91 -4.07
N PRO A 49 18.66 9.47 -4.60
CA PRO A 49 19.31 8.24 -4.16
C PRO A 49 19.73 8.24 -2.69
N SER A 50 20.05 9.41 -2.14
CA SER A 50 20.47 9.53 -0.74
C SER A 50 19.32 9.31 0.23
N LEU A 51 18.11 9.78 -0.13
CA LEU A 51 16.89 9.52 0.64
C LEU A 51 16.49 8.04 0.60
N VAL A 52 16.60 7.41 -0.57
CA VAL A 52 16.37 5.96 -0.71
C VAL A 52 17.35 5.18 0.17
N ALA A 53 18.65 5.48 0.07
CA ALA A 53 19.69 4.76 0.81
C ALA A 53 19.59 4.89 2.34
N CYS A 54 19.01 5.98 2.87
CA CYS A 54 18.81 6.15 4.32
C CYS A 54 17.41 5.76 4.80
N SER A 55 16.54 5.25 3.93
CA SER A 55 15.19 4.84 4.29
C SER A 55 15.16 3.42 4.83
N GLN A 56 14.27 3.14 5.78
CA GLN A 56 14.02 1.76 6.24
C GLN A 56 13.09 0.99 5.30
N ALA A 57 12.24 1.70 4.55
CA ALA A 57 11.35 1.14 3.55
C ALA A 57 11.13 2.14 2.40
N VAL A 58 10.99 1.61 1.20
CA VAL A 58 10.55 2.35 0.01
C VAL A 58 9.21 1.76 -0.43
N TYR A 59 8.20 2.62 -0.62
CA TYR A 59 6.87 2.22 -1.05
C TYR A 59 6.58 2.81 -2.43
N VAL A 60 6.27 1.94 -3.39
CA VAL A 60 5.99 2.31 -4.77
C VAL A 60 4.53 1.99 -5.08
N GLU A 61 3.83 2.96 -5.70
CA GLU A 61 2.45 2.80 -6.13
C GLU A 61 2.35 2.27 -7.56
N GLY A 62 1.45 1.31 -7.78
CA GLY A 62 1.09 0.82 -9.10
C GLY A 62 0.53 1.93 -10.01
N TYR A 63 -0.09 2.97 -9.46
CA TYR A 63 -0.59 4.11 -10.24
C TYR A 63 0.50 4.85 -11.05
N LEU A 64 1.77 4.80 -10.63
CA LEU A 64 2.88 5.41 -11.37
C LEU A 64 3.07 4.78 -12.76
N PHE A 65 2.65 3.53 -12.94
CA PHE A 65 2.78 2.81 -14.21
C PHE A 65 1.73 3.25 -15.25
N SER A 66 0.78 4.12 -14.89
CA SER A 66 -0.24 4.65 -15.80
C SER A 66 0.27 5.70 -16.79
N ALA A 67 1.46 6.25 -16.59
CA ALA A 67 2.08 7.26 -17.45
C ALA A 67 3.58 6.99 -17.65
N GLU A 68 4.15 7.43 -18.77
CA GLU A 68 5.53 7.09 -19.15
C GLU A 68 6.59 7.65 -18.20
N THR A 69 6.54 8.95 -17.86
CA THR A 69 7.53 9.59 -16.97
C THR A 69 7.44 9.06 -15.53
N PRO A 70 6.25 8.96 -14.90
CA PRO A 70 6.15 8.41 -13.55
C PRO A 70 6.53 6.93 -13.47
N ARG A 71 6.30 6.17 -14.56
CA ARG A 71 6.78 4.79 -14.66
C ARG A 71 8.30 4.71 -14.59
N GLN A 72 9.02 5.61 -15.25
CA GLN A 72 10.48 5.69 -15.16
C GLN A 72 10.95 6.04 -13.75
N ALA A 73 10.23 6.93 -13.04
CA ALA A 73 10.49 7.23 -11.63
C ALA A 73 10.28 5.99 -10.73
N ALA A 74 9.21 5.23 -10.97
CA ALA A 74 8.94 4.00 -10.24
C ALA A 74 10.06 2.97 -10.41
N TYR A 75 10.51 2.71 -11.64
CA TYR A 75 11.64 1.82 -11.90
C TYR A 75 12.92 2.32 -11.24
N ARG A 76 13.19 3.63 -11.29
CA ARG A 76 14.35 4.21 -10.63
C ARG A 76 14.34 3.99 -9.12
N ALA A 77 13.17 4.14 -8.48
CA ALA A 77 13.00 3.87 -7.06
C ALA A 77 13.18 2.38 -6.73
N VAL A 78 12.63 1.48 -7.55
CA VAL A 78 12.80 0.02 -7.42
C VAL A 78 14.26 -0.38 -7.52
N GLU A 79 14.98 0.11 -8.53
CA GLU A 79 16.41 -0.17 -8.73
C GLU A 79 17.25 0.30 -7.54
N LEU A 80 17.04 1.54 -7.09
CA LEU A 80 17.77 2.11 -5.95
C LEU A 80 17.48 1.37 -4.65
N ALA A 81 16.22 1.01 -4.41
CA ALA A 81 15.83 0.29 -3.21
C ALA A 81 16.42 -1.13 -3.20
N ALA A 82 16.43 -1.82 -4.35
CA ALA A 82 16.98 -3.16 -4.49
C ALA A 82 18.50 -3.22 -4.21
N ASP A 83 19.22 -2.11 -4.46
CA ASP A 83 20.64 -1.97 -4.15
C ASP A 83 20.92 -1.43 -2.72
N SER A 84 19.89 -1.32 -1.88
CA SER A 84 19.96 -0.78 -0.51
C SER A 84 19.49 -1.78 0.55
N ASP A 85 19.62 -1.41 1.83
CA ASP A 85 19.04 -2.18 2.94
C ASP A 85 17.56 -1.83 3.21
N ALA A 86 16.97 -0.94 2.42
CA ALA A 86 15.57 -0.54 2.58
C ALA A 86 14.64 -1.68 2.15
N LEU A 87 13.58 -1.90 2.93
CA LEU A 87 12.50 -2.80 2.54
C LEU A 87 11.78 -2.26 1.30
N LEU A 88 11.90 -2.93 0.15
CA LEU A 88 11.20 -2.54 -1.06
C LEU A 88 9.77 -3.08 -1.04
N SER A 89 8.80 -2.16 -1.05
CA SER A 89 7.38 -2.47 -1.07
C SER A 89 6.67 -1.90 -2.28
N LEU A 90 5.72 -2.66 -2.79
CA LEU A 90 4.90 -2.33 -3.96
C LEU A 90 3.43 -2.56 -3.64
N THR A 91 2.56 -1.63 -4.04
CA THR A 91 1.12 -1.90 -4.14
C THR A 91 0.71 -2.05 -5.59
N ILE A 92 -0.21 -2.99 -5.87
CA ILE A 92 -0.81 -3.13 -7.21
C ILE A 92 -1.74 -1.94 -7.53
N SER A 93 -2.23 -1.25 -6.50
CA SER A 93 -3.10 -0.06 -6.56
C SER A 93 -4.53 -0.27 -7.08
N ASP A 94 -4.70 -0.89 -8.25
CA ASP A 94 -6.03 -1.02 -8.88
C ASP A 94 -6.09 -2.18 -9.89
N ALA A 95 -7.20 -2.92 -9.90
CA ALA A 95 -7.41 -4.02 -10.85
C ALA A 95 -7.42 -3.55 -12.32
N PHE A 96 -7.86 -2.32 -12.61
CA PHE A 96 -7.81 -1.77 -13.97
C PHE A 96 -6.38 -1.61 -14.48
N LEU A 97 -5.42 -1.29 -13.60
CA LEU A 97 -4.01 -1.22 -14.00
C LEU A 97 -3.47 -2.60 -14.33
N VAL A 98 -3.92 -3.64 -13.61
CA VAL A 98 -3.57 -5.02 -13.92
C VAL A 98 -4.08 -5.38 -15.32
N ASP A 99 -5.31 -5.03 -15.67
CA ASP A 99 -5.87 -5.31 -17.00
C ASP A 99 -5.04 -4.69 -18.15
N LEU A 100 -4.37 -3.55 -17.88
CA LEU A 100 -3.54 -2.85 -18.87
C LEU A 100 -2.06 -3.29 -18.86
N PHE A 101 -1.51 -3.58 -17.68
CA PHE A 101 -0.07 -3.73 -17.45
C PHE A 101 0.28 -5.01 -16.67
N ARG A 102 -0.54 -6.05 -16.81
CA ARG A 102 -0.40 -7.32 -16.06
C ARG A 102 1.01 -7.89 -16.09
N ASP A 103 1.60 -8.00 -17.28
CA ASP A 103 2.92 -8.61 -17.45
C ASP A 103 4.00 -7.82 -16.69
N GLU A 104 3.87 -6.49 -16.66
CA GLU A 104 4.77 -5.60 -15.93
C GLU A 104 4.65 -5.82 -14.41
N PHE A 105 3.43 -5.93 -13.87
CA PHE A 105 3.24 -6.26 -12.46
C PHE A 105 3.71 -7.68 -12.10
N LEU A 106 3.58 -8.65 -13.01
CA LEU A 106 4.15 -9.98 -12.83
C LEU A 106 5.68 -9.97 -12.82
N GLU A 107 6.31 -9.16 -13.67
CA GLU A 107 7.77 -8.96 -13.67
C GLU A 107 8.25 -8.32 -12.37
N LEU A 108 7.58 -7.25 -11.91
CA LEU A 108 7.89 -6.60 -10.64
C LEU A 108 7.73 -7.56 -9.44
N ALA A 109 6.63 -8.32 -9.39
CA ALA A 109 6.40 -9.30 -8.32
C ALA A 109 7.42 -10.45 -8.33
N ARG A 110 8.01 -10.78 -9.48
CA ARG A 110 9.12 -11.75 -9.63
C ARG A 110 10.50 -11.12 -9.41
N GLY A 111 10.55 -9.80 -9.29
CA GLY A 111 11.75 -9.00 -9.13
C GLY A 111 12.14 -8.82 -7.65
N PRO A 112 12.75 -7.68 -7.30
CA PRO A 112 13.36 -7.46 -5.98
C PRO A 112 12.36 -7.01 -4.90
N VAL A 113 11.04 -7.12 -5.12
CA VAL A 113 10.04 -6.67 -4.16
C VAL A 113 10.07 -7.55 -2.91
N ASP A 114 10.21 -6.94 -1.73
CA ASP A 114 10.17 -7.63 -0.44
C ASP A 114 8.74 -7.78 0.10
N VAL A 115 7.91 -6.75 -0.11
CA VAL A 115 6.52 -6.71 0.37
C VAL A 115 5.57 -6.28 -0.74
N LEU A 116 4.63 -7.16 -1.10
CA LEU A 116 3.59 -6.87 -2.08
C LEU A 116 2.24 -6.66 -1.37
N PHE A 117 1.61 -5.53 -1.66
CA PHE A 117 0.26 -5.21 -1.24
C PHE A 117 -0.70 -5.32 -2.41
N CYS A 118 -1.84 -5.97 -2.19
CA CYS A 118 -2.97 -5.94 -3.11
C CYS A 118 -4.29 -6.21 -2.36
N ASN A 119 -5.42 -5.97 -3.01
CA ASN A 119 -6.71 -6.50 -2.56
C ASN A 119 -7.03 -7.82 -3.28
N GLU A 120 -8.18 -8.40 -2.94
CA GLU A 120 -8.63 -9.66 -3.53
C GLU A 120 -8.91 -9.59 -5.03
N ASP A 121 -9.40 -8.46 -5.54
CA ASP A 121 -9.73 -8.30 -6.97
C ASP A 121 -8.46 -8.12 -7.80
N GLU A 122 -7.51 -7.34 -7.30
CA GLU A 122 -6.18 -7.17 -7.87
C GLU A 122 -5.42 -8.49 -7.93
N ALA A 123 -5.43 -9.28 -6.85
CA ALA A 123 -4.77 -10.58 -6.81
C ALA A 123 -5.38 -11.57 -7.82
N ARG A 124 -6.72 -11.62 -7.90
CA ARG A 124 -7.44 -12.49 -8.85
C ARG A 124 -7.20 -12.07 -10.28
N SER A 125 -7.22 -10.76 -10.58
CA SER A 125 -6.91 -10.24 -11.92
C SER A 125 -5.45 -10.56 -12.30
N LEU A 126 -4.50 -10.32 -11.39
CA LEU A 126 -3.08 -10.51 -11.66
C LEU A 126 -2.73 -11.97 -11.95
N LEU A 127 -3.37 -12.92 -11.27
CA LEU A 127 -3.11 -14.35 -11.44
C LEU A 127 -4.12 -15.09 -12.31
N GLU A 128 -5.16 -14.40 -12.79
CA GLU A 128 -6.26 -14.98 -13.57
C GLU A 128 -6.84 -16.24 -12.89
N ASN A 129 -7.01 -16.18 -11.57
CA ASN A 129 -7.50 -17.28 -10.73
C ASN A 129 -8.49 -16.74 -9.70
N SER A 130 -9.64 -17.41 -9.54
CA SER A 130 -10.69 -16.98 -8.59
C SER A 130 -10.42 -17.39 -7.14
N ASP A 131 -9.58 -18.42 -6.92
CA ASP A 131 -9.23 -18.89 -5.58
C ASP A 131 -8.17 -17.99 -4.96
N ILE A 132 -8.60 -17.19 -3.98
CA ILE A 132 -7.74 -16.18 -3.36
C ILE A 132 -6.59 -16.79 -2.54
N ASP A 133 -6.77 -17.98 -1.97
CA ASP A 133 -5.72 -18.66 -1.22
C ASP A 133 -4.64 -19.17 -2.18
N GLN A 134 -5.04 -19.68 -3.34
CA GLN A 134 -4.09 -20.04 -4.40
C GLN A 134 -3.36 -18.81 -4.93
N CYS A 135 -4.08 -17.69 -5.14
CA CYS A 135 -3.48 -16.45 -5.59
C CYS A 135 -2.40 -15.95 -4.62
N ALA A 136 -2.74 -15.81 -3.35
CA ALA A 136 -1.82 -15.37 -2.32
C ALA A 136 -0.59 -16.29 -2.22
N ARG A 137 -0.81 -17.63 -2.23
CA ARG A 137 0.29 -18.60 -2.21
C ARG A 137 1.21 -18.49 -3.41
N GLN A 138 0.68 -18.26 -4.60
CA GLN A 138 1.47 -18.12 -5.82
C GLN A 138 2.29 -16.83 -5.79
N LEU A 139 1.72 -15.70 -5.35
CA LEU A 139 2.49 -14.47 -5.14
C LEU A 139 3.61 -14.68 -4.12
N GLY A 140 3.34 -15.41 -3.03
CA GLY A 140 4.33 -15.74 -2.01
C GLY A 140 5.41 -16.76 -2.43
N GLN A 141 5.34 -17.30 -3.66
CA GLN A 141 6.47 -18.02 -4.26
C GLN A 141 7.51 -17.07 -4.86
N TRP A 142 7.12 -15.82 -5.14
CA TRP A 142 7.96 -14.81 -5.78
C TRP A 142 8.38 -13.74 -4.78
N VAL A 143 7.44 -13.28 -3.95
CA VAL A 143 7.63 -12.18 -2.99
C VAL A 143 7.76 -12.75 -1.56
N PRO A 144 8.77 -12.35 -0.78
CA PRO A 144 8.97 -12.83 0.59
C PRO A 144 7.75 -12.61 1.52
N ARG A 145 7.11 -11.44 1.40
CA ARG A 145 5.89 -11.09 2.13
C ARG A 145 4.80 -10.57 1.19
N VAL A 146 3.61 -11.14 1.28
CA VAL A 146 2.43 -10.68 0.53
C VAL A 146 1.32 -10.38 1.51
N ALA A 147 0.69 -9.21 1.39
CA ALA A 147 -0.50 -8.86 2.15
C ALA A 147 -1.67 -8.60 1.19
N VAL A 148 -2.63 -9.53 1.20
CA VAL A 148 -3.86 -9.43 0.42
C VAL A 148 -5.00 -8.97 1.32
N THR A 149 -5.52 -7.77 1.09
CA THR A 149 -6.68 -7.25 1.84
C THR A 149 -7.98 -7.87 1.33
N LEU A 150 -8.89 -8.21 2.25
CA LEU A 150 -10.15 -8.93 2.01
C LEU A 150 -11.37 -8.11 2.47
N GLY A 151 -11.27 -6.78 2.43
CA GLY A 151 -12.27 -5.85 2.96
C GLY A 151 -12.59 -6.12 4.44
N ALA A 152 -13.87 -6.24 4.77
CA ALA A 152 -14.33 -6.50 6.14
C ALA A 152 -13.83 -7.85 6.72
N ASN A 153 -13.37 -8.77 5.89
CA ASN A 153 -12.85 -10.07 6.33
C ASN A 153 -11.38 -9.99 6.81
N GLY A 154 -10.74 -8.83 6.71
CA GLY A 154 -9.37 -8.59 7.18
C GLY A 154 -8.35 -8.79 6.07
N ALA A 155 -7.32 -9.60 6.34
CA ALA A 155 -6.21 -9.80 5.41
C ALA A 155 -5.73 -11.26 5.38
N LEU A 156 -5.20 -11.64 4.22
CA LEU A 156 -4.50 -12.88 3.98
C LEU A 156 -3.03 -12.57 3.73
N LEU A 157 -2.17 -13.04 4.62
CA LEU A 157 -0.74 -12.84 4.53
C LEU A 157 -0.06 -14.09 4.01
N VAL A 158 1.01 -13.91 3.24
CA VAL A 158 2.01 -14.95 3.02
C VAL A 158 3.37 -14.45 3.48
N GLU A 159 4.05 -15.21 4.33
CA GLU A 159 5.42 -14.93 4.74
C GLU A 159 6.21 -16.24 4.74
N HIS A 160 7.33 -16.27 3.99
CA HIS A 160 8.18 -17.47 3.84
C HIS A 160 7.39 -18.75 3.47
N GLY A 161 6.39 -18.61 2.59
CA GLY A 161 5.53 -19.72 2.14
C GLY A 161 4.40 -20.13 3.10
N GLN A 162 4.30 -19.51 4.28
CA GLN A 162 3.21 -19.74 5.23
C GLN A 162 2.05 -18.79 4.98
N LEU A 163 0.85 -19.33 4.86
CA LEU A 163 -0.39 -18.56 4.70
C LEU A 163 -0.99 -18.27 6.08
N ILE A 164 -1.22 -17.00 6.40
CA ILE A 164 -1.73 -16.55 7.71
C ILE A 164 -2.97 -15.69 7.47
N ARG A 165 -4.07 -16.01 8.15
CA ARG A 165 -5.29 -15.17 8.13
C ARG A 165 -5.29 -14.24 9.31
N VAL A 166 -5.48 -12.95 9.06
CA VAL A 166 -5.64 -11.92 10.09
C VAL A 166 -7.07 -11.39 10.01
N PRO A 167 -7.89 -11.59 11.05
CA PRO A 167 -9.30 -11.20 11.02
C PRO A 167 -9.44 -9.68 10.88
N GLY A 168 -10.49 -9.27 10.16
CA GLY A 168 -10.88 -7.87 10.06
C GLY A 168 -11.43 -7.33 11.38
N VAL A 169 -11.57 -6.01 11.44
CA VAL A 169 -12.12 -5.29 12.58
C VAL A 169 -13.49 -4.75 12.18
N THR A 170 -14.53 -5.15 12.92
CA THR A 170 -15.89 -4.69 12.67
C THR A 170 -16.00 -3.19 12.90
N THR A 171 -16.53 -2.48 11.91
CA THR A 171 -16.77 -1.03 11.96
C THR A 171 -17.97 -0.68 11.07
N GLU A 172 -18.55 0.50 11.27
CA GLU A 172 -19.54 1.06 10.35
C GLU A 172 -18.78 1.84 9.26
N ALA A 173 -18.81 1.32 8.03
CA ALA A 173 -18.12 1.96 6.92
C ALA A 173 -18.93 3.17 6.41
N VAL A 174 -18.24 4.29 6.23
CA VAL A 174 -18.74 5.56 5.71
C VAL A 174 -18.10 5.88 4.35
N ASP A 175 -16.78 5.69 4.24
CA ASP A 175 -16.01 5.96 3.02
C ASP A 175 -14.82 5.00 2.94
N THR A 176 -14.77 4.13 1.94
CA THR A 176 -13.67 3.16 1.79
C THR A 176 -12.38 3.77 1.21
N THR A 177 -12.35 5.07 0.93
CA THR A 177 -11.17 5.75 0.38
C THR A 177 -10.02 5.74 1.39
N GLY A 178 -8.84 5.33 0.95
CA GLY A 178 -7.66 5.24 1.81
C GLY A 178 -7.58 3.97 2.67
N ALA A 179 -8.52 3.02 2.55
CA ALA A 179 -8.47 1.77 3.32
C ALA A 179 -7.18 0.97 3.04
N GLY A 180 -6.84 0.77 1.77
CA GLY A 180 -5.61 0.10 1.35
C GLY A 180 -4.35 0.88 1.73
N ASP A 181 -4.37 2.20 1.55
CA ASP A 181 -3.25 3.09 1.89
C ASP A 181 -2.94 3.04 3.40
N MET A 182 -3.98 3.12 4.22
CA MET A 182 -3.87 3.03 5.68
C MET A 182 -3.43 1.63 6.13
N PHE A 183 -3.89 0.59 5.44
CA PHE A 183 -3.41 -0.77 5.69
C PHE A 183 -1.91 -0.90 5.39
N ALA A 184 -1.46 -0.44 4.21
CA ALA A 184 -0.04 -0.44 3.85
C ALA A 184 0.80 0.37 4.84
N ALA A 185 0.33 1.56 5.24
CA ALA A 185 0.97 2.39 6.25
C ALA A 185 1.11 1.68 7.60
N GLY A 186 0.06 1.00 8.07
CA GLY A 186 0.09 0.23 9.32
C GLY A 186 1.06 -0.95 9.25
N VAL A 187 1.10 -1.68 8.12
CA VAL A 187 2.04 -2.78 7.92
C VAL A 187 3.48 -2.27 7.90
N LEU A 188 3.78 -1.24 7.11
CA LEU A 188 5.12 -0.69 6.98
C LEU A 188 5.61 -0.04 8.29
N TYR A 189 4.71 0.62 9.03
CA TYR A 189 5.02 1.10 10.38
C TYR A 189 5.42 -0.06 11.28
N GLY A 190 4.64 -1.14 11.30
CA GLY A 190 4.92 -2.30 12.14
C GLY A 190 6.27 -2.95 11.81
N LEU A 191 6.54 -3.20 10.52
CA LEU A 191 7.79 -3.81 10.08
C LEU A 191 9.02 -2.94 10.40
N THR A 192 8.91 -1.61 10.24
CA THR A 192 10.01 -0.69 10.56
C THR A 192 10.21 -0.48 12.07
N ASN A 193 9.24 -0.91 12.89
CA ASN A 193 9.30 -0.88 14.36
C ASN A 193 9.41 -2.28 14.99
N ASN A 194 9.95 -3.25 14.25
CA ASN A 194 10.25 -4.62 14.72
C ASN A 194 9.02 -5.45 15.13
N LEU A 195 7.83 -5.09 14.67
CA LEU A 195 6.67 -5.97 14.79
C LEU A 195 6.79 -7.12 13.77
N SER A 196 6.28 -8.30 14.14
CA SER A 196 6.09 -9.38 13.17
C SER A 196 5.13 -8.97 12.06
N PHE A 197 5.17 -9.66 10.92
CA PHE A 197 4.26 -9.35 9.81
C PHE A 197 2.79 -9.51 10.20
N GLN A 198 2.47 -10.52 11.02
CA GLN A 198 1.12 -10.72 11.57
C GLN A 198 0.67 -9.57 12.48
N GLN A 199 1.53 -9.12 13.42
CA GLN A 199 1.22 -7.97 14.30
C GLN A 199 1.06 -6.67 13.50
N SER A 200 1.91 -6.49 12.49
CA SER A 200 1.83 -5.35 11.57
C SER A 200 0.51 -5.31 10.82
N ALA A 201 0.02 -6.47 10.36
CA ALA A 201 -1.30 -6.59 9.73
C ALA A 201 -2.48 -6.43 10.71
N GLN A 202 -2.32 -6.84 11.98
CA GLN A 202 -3.31 -6.59 13.02
C GLN A 202 -3.47 -5.09 13.28
N LEU A 203 -2.35 -4.37 13.44
CA LEU A 203 -2.32 -2.91 13.51
C LEU A 203 -2.99 -2.31 12.27
N ALA A 204 -2.59 -2.75 11.08
CA ALA A 204 -3.13 -2.28 9.81
C ALA A 204 -4.66 -2.46 9.70
N ASN A 205 -5.21 -3.60 10.13
CA ASN A 205 -6.66 -3.82 10.15
C ASN A 205 -7.38 -2.86 11.11
N GLN A 206 -6.80 -2.56 12.27
CA GLN A 206 -7.37 -1.56 13.20
C GLN A 206 -7.39 -0.17 12.56
N LEU A 207 -6.29 0.23 11.92
CA LEU A 207 -6.19 1.54 11.29
C LEU A 207 -7.09 1.65 10.04
N ALA A 208 -7.17 0.59 9.24
CA ALA A 208 -8.09 0.48 8.11
C ALA A 208 -9.55 0.62 8.58
N ALA A 209 -9.94 -0.03 9.68
CA ALA A 209 -11.29 0.10 10.23
C ALA A 209 -11.59 1.51 10.76
N ARG A 210 -10.58 2.22 11.29
CA ARG A 210 -10.73 3.63 11.68
C ARG A 210 -10.91 4.53 10.46
N ILE A 211 -10.07 4.40 9.42
CA ILE A 211 -10.15 5.29 8.26
C ILE A 211 -11.47 5.13 7.51
N VAL A 212 -11.98 3.91 7.38
CA VAL A 212 -13.25 3.71 6.66
C VAL A 212 -14.48 4.19 7.42
N SER A 213 -14.36 4.45 8.73
CA SER A 213 -15.44 4.93 9.58
C SER A 213 -15.64 6.44 9.58
N GLN A 214 -14.86 7.16 8.77
CA GLN A 214 -14.94 8.60 8.58
C GLN A 214 -15.00 8.94 7.09
N LEU A 215 -15.22 10.22 6.77
CA LEU A 215 -15.09 10.72 5.41
C LEU A 215 -13.64 11.13 5.11
N GLY A 216 -13.13 10.78 3.93
CA GLY A 216 -11.83 11.22 3.41
C GLY A 216 -10.68 10.25 3.70
N ALA A 217 -9.64 10.34 2.85
CA ALA A 217 -8.56 9.36 2.76
C ALA A 217 -7.44 9.46 3.82
N ARG A 218 -7.59 10.31 4.84
CA ARG A 218 -6.61 10.46 5.94
C ARG A 218 -7.34 10.62 7.26
N LEU A 219 -6.79 10.03 8.32
CA LEU A 219 -7.39 10.15 9.65
C LEU A 219 -7.49 11.61 10.07
N SER A 220 -8.65 12.00 10.59
CA SER A 220 -8.90 13.35 11.10
C SER A 220 -8.07 13.64 12.35
N GLU A 221 -7.81 12.61 13.15
CA GLU A 221 -7.03 12.68 14.37
C GLU A 221 -5.79 11.78 14.25
N PRO A 222 -4.60 12.25 14.69
CA PRO A 222 -3.40 11.44 14.71
C PRO A 222 -3.58 10.27 15.69
N ILE A 223 -2.89 9.17 15.41
CA ILE A 223 -2.83 8.02 16.31
C ILE A 223 -1.84 8.35 17.44
N ASP A 224 -2.25 8.17 18.69
CA ASP A 224 -1.34 8.26 19.82
C ASP A 224 -0.35 7.09 19.75
N PRO A 225 0.98 7.32 19.72
CA PRO A 225 1.96 6.24 19.74
C PRO A 225 1.78 5.26 20.90
N ASP A 226 1.25 5.71 22.05
CA ASP A 226 1.01 4.86 23.21
C ASP A 226 -0.13 3.84 22.99
N ASP A 227 -1.03 4.08 22.02
CA ASP A 227 -2.10 3.15 21.65
C ASP A 227 -1.61 2.01 20.74
N ILE A 228 -0.48 2.20 20.04
CA ILE A 228 -0.02 1.30 18.99
C ILE A 228 0.20 -0.14 19.48
N PRO A 229 0.84 -0.40 20.65
CA PRO A 229 0.97 -1.75 21.16
C PRO A 229 -0.39 -2.45 21.31
N GLY A 230 -1.38 -1.77 21.88
CA GLY A 230 -2.73 -2.30 22.03
C GLY A 230 -3.39 -2.63 20.69
N LEU A 231 -3.21 -1.76 19.69
CA LEU A 231 -3.74 -1.97 18.33
C LEU A 231 -3.04 -3.11 17.58
N ALA A 232 -1.75 -3.30 17.81
CA ALA A 232 -0.97 -4.40 17.24
C ALA A 232 -1.21 -5.75 17.94
N GLY A 233 -2.13 -5.82 18.91
CA GLY A 233 -2.38 -7.02 19.69
C GLY A 233 -1.23 -7.38 20.65
N LEU A 234 -0.32 -6.44 20.90
CA LEU A 234 0.68 -6.54 21.96
C LEU A 234 -0.02 -6.19 23.27
N GLY A 235 -0.59 -7.19 23.93
CA GLY A 235 -1.09 -7.01 25.29
C GLY A 235 0.05 -6.57 26.20
N THR A 236 -0.23 -5.66 27.14
CA THR A 236 0.56 -5.55 28.36
C THR A 236 0.53 -6.93 29.02
N GLU A 237 1.66 -7.64 29.06
CA GLU A 237 1.80 -8.73 30.03
C GLU A 237 1.55 -8.12 31.42
N ALA A 238 0.43 -8.53 32.03
CA ALA A 238 0.01 -8.40 33.43
C ALA A 238 0.43 -7.15 34.23
#